data_AF-A0A9D5N648-F1
#
_entry.id   AF-A0A9D5N648-F1
#
_cell.length_a   1.000
_cell.length_b   1.000
_cell.length_c   1.000
_cell.angle_alpha   90.00
_cell.angle_beta   90.00
_cell.angle_gamma   90.00
#
_symmetry.space_group_name_H-M   'P 1'
#
loop_
_entity.id
_entity.type
_entity.pdbx_description
1 polymer ?
#
loop_
_entity_poly.entity_id
_entity_poly.type
_entity_poly.pdbx_seq_one_letter_code
_entity_poly.pdbx_strand_id
1 'polypeptide(L)'
;RQALMKTECVLLEPYCSFTLTLPSSVLSRALYDLDQRKASVEISDQNDETMVISGRGPLRTLNNYQMEVNAYTRGKGKWSAVSDGYDVCLSQDEIVAESGYDPEADLRNPCGSVFCAHGSGYYVPWDEADELMHVQPVRERVSTYRRVSAYKVQEDDLMDVLKRASGNNRNDSKHDMCKPVKKTDEETKPKKPVMKKKLPPCLIVDGYNMIYSWEEYHELADQDITTAREMLIDELMAYQAYLKWHMIIVFDGYRVQDNYGTRQKMHDVEIVYTRTNETADEYIERITRELRDTYEMTVASSDGLIQNAIFAHGALRMSARELQSRMELLKKQFV
;
A
#
# COMPACT_ATOMS: atom_id res chain seq x y z
N ARG A 1 -18.97 -0.75 19.48
CA ARG A 1 -19.36 -1.46 18.21
C ARG A 1 -20.88 -1.57 18.07
N GLN A 2 -21.62 -0.57 18.57
CA GLN A 2 -23.08 -0.61 18.67
C GLN A 2 -23.78 -0.91 17.33
N ALA A 3 -23.32 -0.29 16.24
CA ALA A 3 -23.87 -0.53 14.91
C ALA A 3 -23.73 -1.99 14.45
N LEU A 4 -22.57 -2.63 14.71
CA LEU A 4 -22.31 -4.01 14.30
C LEU A 4 -23.20 -5.01 15.04
N MET A 5 -23.58 -4.73 16.30
CA MET A 5 -24.52 -5.56 17.06
C MET A 5 -25.96 -5.43 16.58
N LYS A 6 -26.31 -4.29 15.95
CA LYS A 6 -27.66 -3.98 15.45
C LYS A 6 -27.90 -4.44 14.02
N THR A 7 -26.85 -4.89 13.33
CA THR A 7 -26.91 -5.26 11.92
C THR A 7 -26.36 -6.65 11.69
N GLU A 8 -26.80 -7.30 10.62
CA GLU A 8 -26.21 -8.57 10.19
C GLU A 8 -24.78 -8.34 9.69
N CYS A 9 -23.82 -8.95 10.37
CA CYS A 9 -22.43 -8.92 9.96
C CYS A 9 -22.19 -10.01 8.90
N VAL A 10 -21.69 -9.60 7.73
CA VAL A 10 -21.31 -10.52 6.64
C VAL A 10 -19.79 -10.66 6.62
N LEU A 11 -19.31 -11.88 6.76
CA LEU A 11 -17.88 -12.20 6.67
C LEU A 11 -17.47 -12.20 5.20
N LEU A 12 -16.44 -11.43 4.89
CA LEU A 12 -15.83 -11.41 3.56
C LEU A 12 -14.55 -12.23 3.58
N GLU A 13 -14.33 -13.03 2.55
CA GLU A 13 -13.07 -13.74 2.35
C GLU A 13 -12.40 -13.31 1.04
N PRO A 14 -11.06 -13.34 0.95
CA PRO A 14 -10.36 -12.97 -0.27
C PRO A 14 -10.62 -14.01 -1.36
N TYR A 15 -10.94 -13.55 -2.56
CA TYR A 15 -11.15 -14.38 -3.75
C TYR A 15 -9.98 -14.25 -4.72
N CYS A 16 -9.73 -15.30 -5.49
CA CYS A 16 -8.77 -15.28 -6.59
C CYS A 16 -9.44 -15.67 -7.91
N SER A 17 -9.02 -15.01 -8.98
CA SER A 17 -9.28 -15.43 -10.35
C SER A 17 -8.18 -16.39 -10.77
N PHE A 18 -8.55 -17.49 -11.42
CA PHE A 18 -7.59 -18.52 -11.80
C PHE A 18 -7.77 -18.97 -13.25
N THR A 19 -6.69 -19.56 -13.76
CA THR A 19 -6.65 -20.26 -15.03
C THR A 19 -5.87 -21.56 -14.83
N LEU A 20 -6.52 -22.67 -15.14
CA LEU A 20 -5.99 -24.02 -15.05
C LEU A 20 -5.92 -24.63 -16.45
N THR A 21 -4.72 -24.97 -16.90
CA THR A 21 -4.50 -25.71 -18.14
C THR A 21 -4.20 -27.17 -17.79
N LEU A 22 -4.95 -28.11 -18.35
CA LEU A 22 -4.83 -29.53 -18.06
C LEU A 22 -5.21 -30.40 -19.27
N PRO A 23 -4.77 -31.66 -19.37
CA PRO A 23 -5.15 -32.53 -20.48
C PRO A 23 -6.61 -33.00 -20.37
N SER A 24 -7.29 -33.18 -21.50
CA SER A 24 -8.72 -33.57 -21.53
C SER A 24 -9.05 -34.85 -20.74
N SER A 25 -8.07 -35.74 -20.55
CA SER A 25 -8.21 -36.99 -19.79
C SER A 25 -8.52 -36.83 -18.29
N VAL A 26 -8.20 -35.69 -17.68
CA VAL A 26 -8.36 -35.44 -16.22
C VAL A 26 -9.32 -34.30 -15.91
N LEU A 27 -10.10 -33.85 -16.90
CA LEU A 27 -11.05 -32.75 -16.79
C LEU A 27 -12.11 -32.99 -15.70
N SER A 28 -12.72 -34.17 -15.70
CA SER A 28 -13.78 -34.51 -14.74
C SER A 28 -13.30 -34.44 -13.29
N ARG A 29 -12.07 -34.88 -13.03
CA ARG A 29 -11.45 -34.81 -11.70
C ARG A 29 -11.21 -33.36 -11.29
N ALA A 30 -10.64 -32.55 -12.18
CA ALA A 30 -10.37 -31.14 -11.92
C ALA A 30 -11.66 -30.35 -11.63
N LEU A 31 -12.76 -30.63 -12.35
CA LEU A 31 -14.05 -30.00 -12.11
C LEU A 31 -14.64 -30.38 -10.74
N TYR A 32 -14.56 -31.66 -10.38
CA TYR A 32 -15.01 -32.12 -9.06
C TYR A 32 -14.22 -31.45 -7.93
N ASP A 33 -12.89 -31.39 -8.05
CA ASP A 33 -12.04 -30.78 -7.01
C ASP A 33 -12.29 -29.26 -6.90
N LEU A 34 -12.60 -28.56 -8.00
CA LEU A 34 -12.95 -27.13 -8.00
C LEU A 34 -14.35 -26.87 -7.41
N ASP A 35 -15.32 -27.74 -7.71
CA ASP A 35 -16.67 -27.67 -7.13
C ASP A 35 -16.64 -27.89 -5.61
N GLN A 36 -15.90 -28.89 -5.13
CA GLN A 36 -15.68 -29.11 -3.69
C GLN A 36 -15.02 -27.91 -2.99
N ARG A 37 -14.24 -27.12 -3.72
CA ARG A 37 -13.60 -25.90 -3.21
C ARG A 37 -14.49 -24.66 -3.32
N LYS A 38 -15.75 -24.82 -3.72
CA LYS A 38 -16.74 -23.75 -3.93
C LYS A 38 -16.26 -22.69 -4.93
N ALA A 39 -15.53 -23.12 -5.95
CA ALA A 39 -15.05 -22.24 -7.01
C ALA A 39 -16.04 -22.22 -8.19
N SER A 40 -16.32 -21.02 -8.70
CA SER A 40 -17.07 -20.82 -9.94
C SER A 40 -16.14 -21.06 -11.12
N VAL A 41 -16.53 -21.93 -12.04
CA VAL A 41 -15.70 -22.38 -13.17
C VAL A 41 -16.40 -22.16 -14.51
N GLU A 42 -15.62 -21.79 -15.50
CA GLU A 42 -15.98 -21.70 -16.91
C GLU A 42 -14.94 -22.48 -17.73
N ILE A 43 -15.42 -23.33 -18.63
CA ILE A 43 -14.56 -24.19 -19.45
C ILE A 43 -14.39 -23.54 -20.82
N SER A 44 -13.15 -23.43 -21.28
CA SER A 44 -12.79 -22.96 -22.61
C SER A 44 -11.92 -24.00 -23.31
N ASP A 45 -12.40 -24.50 -24.45
CA ASP A 45 -11.65 -25.44 -25.28
C ASP A 45 -10.61 -24.68 -26.11
N GLN A 46 -9.34 -25.09 -26.02
CA GLN A 46 -8.27 -24.55 -26.88
C GLN A 46 -7.83 -25.55 -27.94
N ASN A 47 -7.68 -26.84 -27.60
CA ASN A 47 -7.25 -27.91 -28.50
C ASN A 47 -7.79 -29.28 -28.00
N ASP A 48 -7.87 -30.29 -28.89
CA ASP A 48 -8.35 -31.64 -28.53
C ASP A 48 -7.56 -32.33 -27.40
N GLU A 49 -6.28 -31.95 -27.21
CA GLU A 49 -5.41 -32.52 -26.18
C GLU A 49 -5.36 -31.72 -24.86
N THR A 50 -5.65 -30.42 -24.88
CA THR A 50 -5.46 -29.51 -23.73
C THR A 50 -6.67 -28.61 -23.51
N MET A 51 -7.19 -28.64 -22.29
CA MET A 51 -8.34 -27.86 -21.83
C MET A 51 -7.89 -26.73 -20.91
N VAL A 52 -8.61 -25.61 -20.97
CA VAL A 52 -8.41 -24.46 -20.11
C VAL A 52 -9.67 -24.21 -19.29
N ILE A 53 -9.53 -24.18 -17.97
CA ILE A 53 -10.60 -23.81 -17.04
C ILE A 53 -10.24 -22.45 -16.46
N SER A 54 -11.10 -21.46 -16.66
CA SER A 54 -11.01 -20.17 -15.99
C SER A 54 -12.08 -20.08 -14.91
N GLY A 55 -11.81 -19.37 -13.83
CA GLY A 55 -12.79 -19.29 -12.76
C GLY A 55 -12.41 -18.32 -11.66
N ARG A 56 -13.29 -18.25 -10.67
CA ARG A 56 -13.11 -17.45 -9.46
C ARG A 56 -13.45 -18.30 -8.25
N GLY A 57 -12.65 -18.22 -7.19
CA GLY A 57 -13.01 -18.90 -5.94
C GLY A 57 -12.29 -18.36 -4.72
N PRO A 58 -12.66 -18.86 -3.53
CA PRO A 58 -12.05 -18.45 -2.28
C PRO A 58 -10.57 -18.80 -2.24
N LEU A 59 -9.73 -17.85 -1.83
CA LEU A 59 -8.29 -18.08 -1.72
C LEU A 59 -7.97 -19.14 -0.65
N ARG A 60 -8.75 -19.19 0.44
CA ARG A 60 -8.59 -20.17 1.52
C ARG A 60 -8.69 -21.61 1.02
N THR A 61 -9.66 -21.89 0.15
CA THR A 61 -9.87 -23.23 -0.41
C THR A 61 -8.97 -23.50 -1.60
N LEU A 62 -8.59 -22.49 -2.38
CA LEU A 62 -7.73 -22.66 -3.57
C LEU A 62 -6.22 -22.60 -3.26
N ASN A 63 -5.84 -22.30 -2.02
CA ASN A 63 -4.44 -22.25 -1.63
C ASN A 63 -3.77 -23.63 -1.84
N ASN A 64 -2.52 -23.62 -2.32
CA ASN A 64 -1.73 -24.80 -2.65
C ASN A 64 -2.34 -25.76 -3.69
N TYR A 65 -3.42 -25.39 -4.39
CA TYR A 65 -4.08 -26.28 -5.35
C TYR A 65 -3.15 -26.74 -6.50
N GLN A 66 -2.15 -25.93 -6.87
CA GLN A 66 -1.10 -26.32 -7.83
C GLN A 66 -0.40 -27.65 -7.48
N MET A 67 -0.23 -27.98 -6.20
CA MET A 67 0.40 -29.24 -5.78
C MET A 67 -0.47 -30.45 -6.12
N GLU A 68 -1.78 -30.34 -5.90
CA GLU A 68 -2.75 -31.39 -6.22
C GLU A 68 -2.89 -31.55 -7.73
N VAL A 69 -3.00 -30.43 -8.44
CA VAL A 69 -2.96 -30.39 -9.91
C VAL A 69 -1.75 -31.17 -10.43
N ASN A 70 -0.56 -30.90 -9.89
CA ASN A 70 0.65 -31.61 -10.30
C ASN A 70 0.58 -33.11 -10.03
N ALA A 71 -0.01 -33.51 -8.90
CA ALA A 71 -0.12 -34.92 -8.51
C ALA A 71 -1.00 -35.72 -9.49
N TYR A 72 -2.21 -35.23 -9.81
CA TYR A 72 -3.11 -35.98 -10.70
C TYR A 72 -2.83 -35.75 -12.20
N THR A 73 -2.21 -34.63 -12.59
CA THR A 73 -1.82 -34.38 -13.99
C THR A 73 -0.44 -34.93 -14.35
N ARG A 74 0.28 -35.56 -13.40
CA ARG A 74 1.68 -36.01 -13.55
C ARG A 74 2.60 -34.87 -14.03
N GLY A 75 2.38 -33.66 -13.51
CA GLY A 75 3.15 -32.46 -13.83
C GLY A 75 2.85 -31.80 -15.18
N LYS A 76 1.82 -32.25 -15.91
CA LYS A 76 1.38 -31.60 -17.17
C LYS A 76 0.44 -30.42 -16.94
N GLY A 77 -0.14 -30.30 -15.75
CA GLY A 77 -1.06 -29.24 -15.39
C GLY A 77 -0.35 -27.94 -15.04
N LYS A 78 -0.88 -26.82 -15.54
CA LYS A 78 -0.40 -25.47 -15.20
C LYS A 78 -1.52 -24.71 -14.52
N TRP A 79 -1.29 -24.23 -13.31
CA TRP A 79 -2.23 -23.40 -12.56
C TRP A 79 -1.66 -21.99 -12.40
N SER A 80 -2.51 -21.00 -12.57
CA SER A 80 -2.19 -19.59 -12.33
C SER A 80 -3.36 -18.97 -11.59
N ALA A 81 -3.10 -18.27 -10.49
CA ALA A 81 -4.12 -17.56 -9.72
C ALA A 81 -3.64 -16.14 -9.39
N VAL A 82 -4.57 -15.18 -9.46
CA VAL A 82 -4.34 -13.76 -9.16
C VAL A 82 -5.40 -13.30 -8.17
N SER A 83 -5.02 -12.43 -7.23
CA SER A 83 -5.95 -11.84 -6.26
C SER A 83 -7.03 -11.04 -6.99
N ASP A 84 -8.30 -11.28 -6.63
CA ASP A 84 -9.48 -10.72 -7.30
C ASP A 84 -10.45 -10.03 -6.32
N GLY A 85 -9.90 -9.53 -5.21
CA GLY A 85 -10.63 -8.78 -4.19
C GLY A 85 -11.26 -9.68 -3.14
N TYR A 86 -12.39 -9.25 -2.58
CA TYR A 86 -13.10 -9.93 -1.51
C TYR A 86 -14.54 -10.19 -1.93
N ASP A 87 -15.07 -11.32 -1.50
CA ASP A 87 -16.47 -11.73 -1.73
C ASP A 87 -17.07 -12.36 -0.48
N VAL A 88 -18.37 -12.60 -0.49
CA VAL A 88 -19.11 -13.16 0.66
C VAL A 88 -18.61 -14.57 0.98
N CYS A 89 -18.30 -14.81 2.25
CA CYS A 89 -17.83 -16.11 2.71
C CYS A 89 -18.99 -17.13 2.74
N LEU A 90 -18.84 -18.20 1.96
CA LEU A 90 -19.84 -19.27 1.87
C LEU A 90 -19.84 -20.24 3.07
N SER A 91 -18.88 -20.11 3.99
CA SER A 91 -18.74 -20.94 5.20
C SER A 91 -18.65 -20.06 6.45
N GLN A 92 -19.40 -18.95 6.47
CA GLN A 92 -19.35 -17.99 7.57
C GLN A 92 -19.67 -18.63 8.93
N ASP A 93 -20.75 -19.41 9.04
CA ASP A 93 -21.22 -19.95 10.32
C ASP A 93 -20.19 -20.86 10.99
N GLU A 94 -19.52 -21.70 10.20
CA GLU A 94 -18.46 -22.60 10.68
C GLU A 94 -17.26 -21.81 11.23
N ILE A 95 -16.82 -20.79 10.49
CA ILE A 95 -15.66 -19.97 10.86
C ILE A 95 -15.97 -19.13 12.10
N VAL A 96 -17.18 -18.57 12.19
CA VAL A 96 -17.62 -17.80 13.35
C VAL A 96 -17.70 -18.69 14.58
N ALA A 97 -18.27 -19.89 14.47
CA ALA A 97 -18.33 -20.86 15.56
C ALA A 97 -16.93 -21.31 16.02
N GLU A 98 -16.01 -21.58 15.08
CA GLU A 98 -14.62 -21.94 15.39
C GLU A 98 -13.86 -20.80 16.07
N SER A 99 -14.10 -19.55 15.64
CA SER A 99 -13.45 -18.38 16.23
C SER A 99 -13.83 -18.18 17.70
N GLY A 100 -15.03 -18.62 18.10
CA GLY A 100 -15.53 -18.54 19.48
C GLY A 100 -15.55 -17.11 20.05
N TYR A 101 -15.55 -16.10 19.19
CA TYR A 101 -15.44 -14.71 19.61
C TYR A 101 -16.74 -14.24 20.26
N ASP A 102 -16.65 -13.88 21.54
CA ASP A 102 -17.73 -13.23 22.28
C ASP A 102 -17.52 -11.70 22.28
N PRO A 103 -18.35 -10.93 21.55
CA PRO A 103 -18.23 -9.49 21.48
C PRO A 103 -18.50 -8.77 22.82
N GLU A 104 -19.30 -9.35 23.72
CA GLU A 104 -19.66 -8.71 24.99
C GLU A 104 -18.58 -8.90 26.06
N ALA A 105 -17.80 -9.99 25.97
CA ALA A 105 -16.66 -10.24 26.84
C ALA A 105 -15.39 -9.43 26.46
N ASP A 106 -15.36 -8.80 25.28
CA ASP A 106 -14.19 -8.04 24.81
C ASP A 106 -14.10 -6.64 25.45
N LEU A 107 -13.35 -6.54 26.54
CA LEU A 107 -13.05 -5.28 27.23
C LEU A 107 -12.21 -4.29 26.39
N ARG A 108 -11.45 -4.77 25.40
CA ARG A 108 -10.65 -3.88 24.54
C ARG A 108 -11.51 -3.24 23.45
N ASN A 109 -12.58 -3.90 23.04
CA ASN A 109 -13.48 -3.45 21.98
C ASN A 109 -14.95 -3.52 22.41
N PRO A 110 -15.37 -2.71 23.40
CA PRO A 110 -16.70 -2.82 23.96
C PRO A 110 -17.81 -2.59 22.92
N CYS A 111 -18.89 -3.33 23.09
CA CYS A 111 -20.05 -3.26 22.19
C CYS A 111 -20.90 -2.01 22.42
N GLY A 112 -21.02 -1.58 23.68
CA GLY A 112 -21.79 -0.40 24.10
C GLY A 112 -21.14 0.95 23.79
N SER A 113 -21.78 1.98 24.32
CA SER A 113 -21.45 3.40 24.10
C SER A 113 -21.21 4.10 25.44
N VAL A 114 -20.42 5.18 25.45
CA VAL A 114 -20.15 5.97 26.66
C VAL A 114 -20.98 7.25 26.62
N PHE A 115 -21.83 7.45 27.62
CA PHE A 115 -22.68 8.62 27.77
C PHE A 115 -22.14 9.52 28.86
N CYS A 116 -22.33 10.84 28.73
CA CYS A 116 -21.94 11.81 29.75
C CYS A 116 -23.16 12.28 30.54
N ALA A 117 -23.11 12.13 31.86
CA ALA A 117 -24.08 12.72 32.79
C ALA A 117 -23.35 13.35 33.97
N HIS A 118 -23.80 14.54 34.39
CA HIS A 118 -23.26 15.27 35.55
C HIS A 118 -21.73 15.47 35.52
N GLY A 119 -21.13 15.59 34.32
CA GLY A 119 -19.68 15.79 34.15
C GLY A 119 -18.83 14.51 34.19
N SER A 120 -19.46 13.33 34.27
CA SER A 120 -18.78 12.03 34.23
C SER A 120 -19.31 11.14 33.10
N GLY A 121 -18.42 10.37 32.49
CA GLY A 121 -18.78 9.34 31.50
C GLY A 121 -19.17 8.02 32.16
N TYR A 122 -20.26 7.40 31.72
CA TYR A 122 -20.67 6.05 32.14
C TYR A 122 -20.94 5.17 30.92
N TYR A 123 -20.73 3.86 31.09
CA TYR A 123 -20.95 2.88 30.04
C TYR A 123 -22.44 2.53 29.93
N VAL A 124 -22.93 2.48 28.71
CA VAL A 124 -24.30 2.09 28.36
C VAL A 124 -24.25 0.90 27.40
N PRO A 125 -24.93 -0.21 27.71
CA PRO A 125 -25.10 -1.35 26.80
C PRO A 125 -25.65 -0.93 25.42
N TRP A 126 -25.32 -1.71 24.39
CA TRP A 126 -25.59 -1.32 22.99
C TRP A 126 -27.09 -1.30 22.64
N ASP A 127 -27.87 -2.13 23.33
CA ASP A 127 -29.32 -2.29 23.26
C ASP A 127 -30.05 -1.12 23.94
N GLU A 128 -29.58 -0.67 25.11
CA GLU A 128 -30.15 0.46 25.86
C GLU A 128 -29.77 1.84 25.31
N ALA A 129 -28.68 1.91 24.54
CA ALA A 129 -28.12 3.19 24.09
C ALA A 129 -29.06 4.03 23.19
N ASP A 130 -29.98 3.42 22.43
CA ASP A 130 -30.90 4.21 21.59
C ASP A 130 -31.95 4.97 22.41
N GLU A 131 -32.36 4.41 23.55
CA GLU A 131 -33.37 5.02 24.41
C GLU A 131 -32.82 6.25 25.16
N LEU A 132 -31.52 6.22 25.46
CA LEU A 132 -30.82 7.30 26.15
C LEU A 132 -30.30 8.38 25.20
N MET A 133 -30.33 8.16 23.89
CA MET A 133 -29.91 9.17 22.92
C MET A 133 -30.91 10.34 22.88
N HIS A 134 -30.42 11.53 23.16
CA HIS A 134 -31.21 12.77 23.06
C HIS A 134 -31.47 13.23 21.62
N VAL A 135 -30.93 12.53 20.62
CA VAL A 135 -31.07 12.86 19.19
C VAL A 135 -31.74 11.71 18.48
N GLN A 136 -32.85 11.99 17.77
CA GLN A 136 -33.50 10.99 16.95
C GLN A 136 -32.69 10.74 15.67
N PRO A 137 -32.37 9.47 15.35
CA PRO A 137 -31.68 9.15 14.11
C PRO A 137 -32.58 9.51 12.92
N VAL A 138 -32.09 10.41 12.05
CA VAL A 138 -32.78 10.76 10.80
C VAL A 138 -32.80 9.51 9.92
N ARG A 139 -33.99 8.94 9.68
CA ARG A 139 -34.15 7.81 8.74
C ARG A 139 -34.05 8.32 7.30
N GLU A 140 -33.19 7.61 6.55
CA GLU A 140 -32.93 7.66 5.12
C GLU A 140 -32.41 8.98 4.51
N ARG A 141 -31.09 8.99 4.28
CA ARG A 141 -30.64 9.22 2.90
C ARG A 141 -30.15 7.89 2.38
N VAL A 142 -30.80 7.39 1.32
CA VAL A 142 -30.18 6.38 0.45
C VAL A 142 -28.87 7.01 0.00
N SER A 143 -27.76 6.66 0.64
CA SER A 143 -26.45 6.96 0.08
C SER A 143 -26.39 6.13 -1.18
N THR A 144 -26.71 6.74 -2.32
CA THR A 144 -26.17 6.26 -3.57
C THR A 144 -24.67 6.41 -3.40
N TYR A 145 -24.01 5.34 -2.94
CA TYR A 145 -22.61 5.14 -3.22
C TYR A 145 -22.56 5.19 -4.75
N ARG A 146 -22.27 6.37 -5.28
CA ARG A 146 -21.95 6.54 -6.67
C ARG A 146 -20.70 5.69 -6.79
N ARG A 147 -20.84 4.47 -7.33
CA ARG A 147 -19.69 3.68 -7.77
C ARG A 147 -18.83 4.72 -8.48
N VAL A 148 -17.66 5.01 -7.92
CA VAL A 148 -16.67 5.78 -8.67
C VAL A 148 -16.38 4.85 -9.83
N SER A 149 -17.05 5.11 -10.95
CA SER A 149 -16.83 4.41 -12.19
C SER A 149 -15.34 4.47 -12.37
N ALA A 150 -14.68 3.31 -12.39
CA ALA A 150 -13.31 3.20 -12.82
C ALA A 150 -13.18 4.11 -14.03
N TYR A 151 -12.40 5.19 -13.91
CA TYR A 151 -12.24 6.15 -14.98
C TYR A 151 -11.76 5.34 -16.18
N LYS A 152 -12.63 5.16 -17.17
CA LYS A 152 -12.23 4.68 -18.49
C LYS A 152 -11.44 5.85 -19.06
N VAL A 153 -10.15 5.88 -18.75
CA VAL A 153 -9.21 6.81 -19.36
C VAL A 153 -9.26 6.49 -20.86
N GLN A 154 -9.79 7.42 -21.65
CA GLN A 154 -9.81 7.28 -23.09
C GLN A 154 -8.37 7.34 -23.60
N GLU A 155 -8.06 6.67 -24.73
CA GLU A 155 -6.71 6.68 -25.32
C GLU A 155 -6.18 8.11 -25.55
N ASP A 156 -7.08 9.06 -25.80
CA ASP A 156 -6.75 10.48 -25.97
C ASP A 156 -6.21 11.13 -24.68
N ASP A 157 -6.78 10.80 -23.51
CA ASP A 157 -6.28 11.29 -22.22
C ASP A 157 -4.91 10.68 -21.89
N LEU A 158 -4.71 9.41 -22.26
CA LEU A 158 -3.42 8.73 -22.11
C LEU A 158 -2.34 9.38 -23.00
N MET A 159 -2.71 9.74 -24.23
CA MET A 159 -1.85 10.42 -25.20
C MET A 159 -1.46 11.83 -24.75
N ASP A 160 -2.38 12.57 -24.13
CA ASP A 160 -2.10 13.91 -23.63
C ASP A 160 -1.19 13.90 -22.38
N VAL A 161 -1.36 12.91 -21.51
CA VAL A 161 -0.43 12.68 -20.40
C VAL A 161 0.96 12.28 -20.94
N LEU A 162 1.02 11.45 -21.99
CA LEU A 162 2.29 11.03 -22.60
C LEU A 162 3.04 12.19 -23.27
N LYS A 163 2.31 13.09 -23.95
CA LYS A 163 2.86 14.32 -24.54
C LYS A 163 3.32 15.33 -23.48
N ARG A 164 2.68 15.35 -22.31
CA ARG A 164 3.10 16.18 -21.17
C ARG A 164 4.31 15.58 -20.45
N ALA A 165 4.40 14.25 -20.36
CA ALA A 165 5.50 13.55 -19.68
C ALA A 165 6.77 13.45 -20.54
N SER A 166 6.62 13.34 -21.87
CA SER A 166 7.75 13.41 -22.81
C SER A 166 8.02 14.86 -23.16
N GLY A 167 8.94 15.47 -22.42
CA GLY A 167 9.35 16.86 -22.61
C GLY A 167 9.61 17.23 -24.07
N ASN A 168 9.19 18.44 -24.42
CA ASN A 168 9.45 19.12 -25.69
C ASN A 168 10.89 18.90 -26.16
N ASN A 169 11.07 18.01 -27.14
CA ASN A 169 12.18 18.12 -28.08
C ASN A 169 11.61 17.95 -29.48
N ARG A 170 11.22 19.09 -30.06
CA ARG A 170 10.82 19.19 -31.46
C ARG A 170 12.02 18.81 -32.32
N ASN A 171 11.85 17.77 -33.13
CA ASN A 171 12.50 17.71 -34.43
C ASN A 171 11.50 17.16 -35.44
N ASP A 172 10.66 18.05 -35.96
CA ASP A 172 9.87 17.83 -37.14
C ASP A 172 10.82 17.81 -38.35
N SER A 173 11.21 16.63 -38.79
CA SER A 173 11.59 16.38 -40.18
C SER A 173 11.86 14.91 -40.43
N LYS A 174 10.80 14.19 -40.84
CA LYS A 174 10.70 13.52 -42.14
C LYS A 174 9.55 12.50 -42.09
N HIS A 175 8.53 12.78 -42.90
CA HIS A 175 7.68 11.75 -43.49
C HIS A 175 8.58 10.68 -44.11
N ASP A 176 8.47 9.44 -43.65
CA ASP A 176 8.62 8.27 -44.51
C ASP A 176 7.80 7.11 -43.94
N MET A 177 6.62 6.98 -44.52
CA MET A 177 5.85 5.77 -44.83
C MET A 177 6.24 4.47 -44.12
N CYS A 178 5.26 3.94 -43.39
CA CYS A 178 5.16 2.52 -43.03
C CYS A 178 5.62 1.59 -44.16
N LYS A 179 6.57 0.70 -43.84
CA LYS A 179 6.69 -0.61 -44.48
C LYS A 179 6.50 -1.68 -43.41
N PRO A 180 5.66 -2.72 -43.65
CA PRO A 180 5.49 -3.80 -42.69
C PRO A 180 6.74 -4.67 -42.72
N VAL A 181 7.51 -4.69 -41.63
CA VAL A 181 8.61 -5.65 -41.48
C VAL A 181 8.03 -6.93 -40.88
N LYS A 182 8.22 -8.01 -41.63
CA LYS A 182 7.78 -9.39 -41.36
C LYS A 182 8.20 -9.84 -39.96
N LYS A 183 7.28 -10.53 -39.27
CA LYS A 183 7.57 -11.35 -38.10
C LYS A 183 8.61 -12.40 -38.49
N THR A 184 9.84 -12.25 -38.02
CA THR A 184 10.79 -13.36 -37.90
C THR A 184 10.67 -13.89 -36.49
N ASP A 185 10.29 -15.16 -36.41
CA ASP A 185 10.28 -15.97 -35.20
C ASP A 185 11.72 -16.08 -34.67
N GLU A 186 12.11 -15.17 -33.77
CA GLU A 186 13.21 -15.42 -32.85
C GLU A 186 12.64 -15.71 -31.47
N GLU A 187 12.84 -16.96 -31.06
CA GLU A 187 12.59 -17.51 -29.73
C GLU A 187 13.11 -16.56 -28.65
N THR A 188 12.21 -15.75 -28.08
CA THR A 188 12.49 -14.99 -26.86
C THR A 188 12.45 -15.97 -25.70
N LYS A 189 13.59 -16.59 -25.43
CA LYS A 189 13.85 -17.35 -24.19
C LYS A 189 13.35 -16.53 -22.99
N PRO A 190 12.66 -17.17 -22.01
CA PRO A 190 12.20 -16.47 -20.83
C PRO A 190 13.40 -15.88 -20.10
N LYS A 191 13.43 -14.55 -19.94
CA LYS A 191 14.45 -13.86 -19.15
C LYS A 191 14.34 -14.41 -17.72
N LYS A 192 15.39 -15.09 -17.25
CA LYS A 192 15.53 -15.58 -15.88
C LYS A 192 15.21 -14.44 -14.90
N PRO A 193 14.54 -14.68 -13.76
CA PRO A 193 14.30 -13.64 -12.77
C PRO A 193 15.66 -13.10 -12.31
N VAL A 194 15.94 -11.84 -12.64
CA VAL A 194 17.14 -11.17 -12.15
C VAL A 194 16.95 -11.01 -10.65
N MET A 195 17.72 -11.76 -9.86
CA MET A 195 17.80 -11.54 -8.41
C MET A 195 18.17 -10.07 -8.20
N LYS A 196 17.24 -9.25 -7.70
CA LYS A 196 17.51 -7.85 -7.35
C LYS A 196 18.63 -7.87 -6.31
N LYS A 197 19.74 -7.17 -6.58
CA LYS A 197 20.82 -6.99 -5.60
C LYS A 197 20.20 -6.34 -4.35
N LYS A 198 20.41 -6.92 -3.17
CA LYS A 198 20.02 -6.29 -1.90
C LYS A 198 20.93 -5.08 -1.68
N LEU A 199 20.38 -3.90 -1.90
CA LEU A 199 21.09 -2.64 -1.66
C LEU A 199 21.01 -2.31 -0.15
N PRO A 200 22.02 -1.64 0.42
CA PRO A 200 21.94 -1.15 1.79
C PRO A 200 20.75 -0.19 1.97
N PRO A 201 20.04 -0.23 3.11
CA PRO A 201 18.91 0.65 3.36
C PRO A 201 19.35 2.08 3.67
N CYS A 202 18.60 3.06 3.18
CA CYS A 202 18.79 4.49 3.43
C CYS A 202 17.45 5.16 3.79
N LEU A 203 17.45 5.98 4.84
CA LEU A 203 16.29 6.76 5.28
C LEU A 203 16.51 8.23 4.99
N ILE A 204 15.67 8.81 4.15
CA ILE A 204 15.66 10.26 3.87
C ILE A 204 14.51 10.87 4.69
N VAL A 205 14.79 11.89 5.48
CA VAL A 205 13.81 12.53 6.37
C VAL A 205 13.62 13.98 5.95
N ASP A 206 12.37 14.37 5.73
CA ASP A 206 11.98 15.76 5.53
C ASP A 206 11.78 16.45 6.90
N GLY A 207 12.79 17.22 7.30
CA GLY A 207 12.92 17.73 8.67
C GLY A 207 11.81 18.69 9.07
N TYR A 208 11.44 19.65 8.22
CA TYR A 208 10.35 20.58 8.56
C TYR A 208 9.00 19.86 8.56
N ASN A 209 8.79 18.92 7.64
CA ASN A 209 7.58 18.11 7.68
C ASN A 209 7.46 17.34 8.99
N MET A 210 8.55 16.82 9.55
CA MET A 210 8.52 16.17 10.88
C MET A 210 8.18 17.18 11.98
N ILE A 211 8.87 18.34 12.01
CA ILE A 211 8.65 19.39 13.02
C ILE A 211 7.18 19.82 13.08
N TYR A 212 6.56 20.08 11.93
CA TYR A 212 5.16 20.51 11.89
C TYR A 212 4.15 19.37 12.06
N SER A 213 4.56 18.12 11.89
CA SER A 213 3.67 16.95 12.03
C SER A 213 3.61 16.40 13.45
N TRP A 214 4.65 16.60 14.26
CA TRP A 214 4.74 16.04 15.62
C TRP A 214 4.38 17.12 16.64
N GLU A 215 3.37 16.86 17.48
CA GLU A 215 2.78 17.84 18.41
C GLU A 215 3.83 18.53 19.30
N GLU A 216 4.75 17.75 19.89
CA GLU A 216 5.84 18.26 20.75
C GLU A 216 6.78 19.24 20.02
N TYR A 217 7.05 19.00 18.74
CA TYR A 217 7.94 19.83 17.94
C TYR A 217 7.22 21.01 17.30
N HIS A 218 5.92 20.87 17.03
CA HIS A 218 5.10 21.95 16.49
C HIS A 218 4.98 23.10 17.50
N GLU A 219 4.67 22.79 18.76
CA GLU A 219 4.59 23.79 19.85
C GLU A 219 5.95 24.48 20.10
N LEU A 220 7.04 23.71 19.99
CA LEU A 220 8.40 24.23 20.16
C LEU A 220 8.82 25.13 18.98
N ALA A 221 8.44 24.77 17.76
CA ALA A 221 8.74 25.52 16.55
C ALA A 221 8.04 26.88 16.49
N ASP A 222 6.85 26.99 17.07
CA ASP A 222 6.13 28.26 17.21
C ASP A 222 6.89 29.27 18.10
N GLN A 223 7.71 28.77 19.04
CA GLN A 223 8.56 29.59 19.90
C GLN A 223 9.94 29.83 19.28
N ASP A 224 10.65 28.76 18.95
CA ASP A 224 11.95 28.80 18.30
C ASP A 224 12.18 27.58 17.40
N ILE A 225 12.04 27.83 16.09
CA ILE A 225 12.31 26.86 15.03
C ILE A 225 13.75 26.34 15.04
N THR A 226 14.72 27.13 15.51
CA THR A 226 16.13 26.74 15.57
C THR A 226 16.32 25.65 16.61
N THR A 227 15.78 25.87 17.82
CA THR A 227 15.79 24.88 18.90
C THR A 227 15.04 23.61 18.50
N ALA A 228 13.84 23.74 17.89
CA ALA A 228 13.08 22.58 17.42
C ALA A 228 13.87 21.72 16.41
N ARG A 229 14.58 22.39 15.50
CA ARG A 229 15.45 21.72 14.52
C ARG A 229 16.60 20.98 15.18
N GLU A 230 17.32 21.62 16.10
CA GLU A 230 18.45 21.00 16.80
C GLU A 230 18.00 19.78 17.61
N MET A 231 16.88 19.89 18.34
CA MET A 231 16.31 18.78 19.09
C MET A 231 15.84 17.62 18.19
N LEU A 232 15.29 17.93 17.01
CA LEU A 232 14.89 16.89 16.05
C LEU A 232 16.12 16.15 15.50
N ILE A 233 17.19 16.87 15.18
CA ILE A 233 18.45 16.27 14.71
C ILE A 233 18.98 15.30 15.76
N ASP A 234 19.05 15.71 17.03
CA ASP A 234 19.54 14.86 18.11
C ASP A 234 18.70 13.58 18.26
N GLU A 235 17.37 13.70 18.18
CA GLU A 235 16.48 12.54 18.28
C GLU A 235 16.62 11.59 17.08
N LEU A 236 16.74 12.13 15.87
CA LEU A 236 16.97 11.34 14.66
C LEU A 236 18.36 10.67 14.66
N MET A 237 19.39 11.33 15.21
CA MET A 237 20.71 10.72 15.38
C MET A 237 20.67 9.54 16.35
N ALA A 238 19.93 9.67 17.47
CA ALA A 238 19.73 8.55 18.39
C ALA A 238 18.99 7.37 17.71
N TYR A 239 17.99 7.68 16.89
CA TYR A 239 17.27 6.66 16.11
C TYR A 239 18.15 6.01 15.04
N GLN A 240 19.02 6.78 14.37
CA GLN A 240 19.97 6.25 13.39
C GLN A 240 20.96 5.28 14.02
N ALA A 241 21.48 5.60 15.22
CA ALA A 241 22.43 4.75 15.94
C ALA A 241 21.84 3.34 16.21
N TYR A 242 20.53 3.25 16.40
CA TYR A 242 19.81 1.99 16.52
C TYR A 242 19.63 1.28 15.16
N LEU A 243 19.11 1.98 14.15
CA LEU A 243 18.80 1.39 12.85
C LEU A 243 20.05 0.94 12.08
N LYS A 244 21.17 1.68 12.24
CA LYS A 244 22.41 1.55 11.44
C LYS A 244 22.20 1.73 9.94
N TRP A 245 21.13 2.41 9.55
CA TRP A 245 20.86 2.78 8.15
C TRP A 245 21.59 4.08 7.84
N HIS A 246 21.92 4.30 6.58
CA HIS A 246 22.37 5.63 6.17
C HIS A 246 21.18 6.58 6.29
N MET A 247 21.35 7.72 6.96
CA MET A 247 20.27 8.69 7.16
C MET A 247 20.63 10.02 6.51
N ILE A 248 19.70 10.60 5.75
CA ILE A 248 19.83 11.94 5.17
C ILE A 248 18.68 12.78 5.70
N ILE A 249 18.99 13.81 6.48
CA ILE A 249 18.00 14.75 7.03
C ILE A 249 18.03 16.01 6.17
N VAL A 250 16.92 16.33 5.53
CA VAL A 250 16.80 17.47 4.61
C VAL A 250 15.95 18.56 5.27
N PHE A 251 16.51 19.76 5.37
CA PHE A 251 15.81 20.97 5.81
C PHE A 251 15.71 21.93 4.63
N ASP A 252 14.50 22.42 4.36
CA ASP A 252 14.27 23.50 3.40
C ASP A 252 15.04 24.78 3.81
N GLY A 253 15.53 25.53 2.83
CA GLY A 253 16.31 26.75 3.02
C GLY A 253 15.52 27.94 3.56
N TYR A 254 14.33 27.73 4.13
CA TYR A 254 13.45 28.82 4.52
C TYR A 254 13.93 29.52 5.80
N ARG A 255 14.34 30.79 5.63
CA ARG A 255 14.62 31.87 6.61
C ARG A 255 16.04 32.41 6.71
N VAL A 256 17.03 31.88 5.98
CA VAL A 256 18.38 32.47 5.95
C VAL A 256 18.66 33.05 4.57
N GLN A 257 18.70 34.38 4.47
CA GLN A 257 19.19 35.07 3.27
C GLN A 257 20.66 34.67 3.04
N ASP A 258 21.02 34.31 1.81
CA ASP A 258 22.36 33.88 1.36
C ASP A 258 22.87 32.49 1.84
N ASN A 259 22.00 31.48 1.90
CA ASN A 259 22.46 30.10 2.09
C ASN A 259 22.76 29.40 0.74
N TYR A 260 24.04 29.14 0.45
CA TYR A 260 24.50 28.39 -0.74
C TYR A 260 24.21 26.87 -0.69
N GLY A 261 23.48 26.43 0.34
CA GLY A 261 23.25 25.04 0.69
C GLY A 261 24.43 24.51 1.50
N THR A 262 24.15 24.02 2.71
CA THR A 262 25.17 23.48 3.60
C THR A 262 24.94 21.99 3.79
N ARG A 263 25.99 21.19 3.63
CA ARG A 263 25.96 19.75 3.88
C ARG A 263 26.91 19.45 5.02
N GLN A 264 26.38 18.97 6.13
CA GLN A 264 27.14 18.55 7.29
C GLN A 264 27.04 17.04 7.40
N LYS A 265 28.18 16.35 7.39
CA LYS A 265 28.23 14.90 7.54
C LYS A 265 28.73 14.54 8.93
N MET A 266 27.88 13.86 9.70
CA MET A 266 28.21 13.33 11.03
C MET A 266 28.01 11.82 10.99
N HIS A 267 29.11 11.07 10.86
CA HIS A 267 29.09 9.62 10.68
C HIS A 267 28.21 9.15 9.49
N ASP A 268 27.19 8.33 9.77
CA ASP A 268 26.22 7.80 8.82
C ASP A 268 24.97 8.69 8.66
N VAL A 269 24.97 9.86 9.32
CA VAL A 269 23.94 10.89 9.20
C VAL A 269 24.47 12.04 8.36
N GLU A 270 23.72 12.43 7.35
CA GLU A 270 23.99 13.60 6.52
C GLU A 270 22.87 14.63 6.71
N ILE A 271 23.23 15.80 7.23
CA ILE A 271 22.31 16.92 7.43
C ILE A 271 22.49 17.87 6.24
N VAL A 272 21.41 18.10 5.51
CA VAL A 272 21.40 18.94 4.32
C VAL A 272 20.45 20.10 4.52
N TYR A 273 20.97 21.29 4.28
CA TYR A 273 20.17 22.50 4.10
C TYR A 273 20.11 22.80 2.60
N THR A 274 18.90 22.85 2.04
CA THR A 274 18.73 23.19 0.61
C THR A 274 19.10 24.65 0.35
N ARG A 275 19.32 24.97 -0.92
CA ARG A 275 19.59 26.35 -1.37
C ARG A 275 18.31 27.17 -1.25
N THR A 276 18.43 28.50 -1.14
CA THR A 276 17.26 29.41 -1.06
C THR A 276 16.24 29.25 -2.19
N ASN A 277 16.64 28.72 -3.35
CA ASN A 277 15.78 28.49 -4.52
C ASN A 277 15.53 27.00 -4.83
N GLU A 278 15.80 26.08 -3.89
CA GLU A 278 15.54 24.63 -4.04
C GLU A 278 14.72 24.17 -2.84
N THR A 279 13.53 23.62 -3.07
CA THR A 279 12.71 23.09 -1.98
C THR A 279 13.25 21.74 -1.49
N ALA A 280 12.87 21.34 -0.27
CA ALA A 280 13.20 20.02 0.25
C ALA A 280 12.70 18.91 -0.71
N ASP A 281 11.51 19.06 -1.26
CA ASP A 281 10.90 18.13 -2.22
C ASP A 281 11.77 17.93 -3.47
N GLU A 282 12.22 19.03 -4.09
CA GLU A 282 13.07 19.01 -5.29
C GLU A 282 14.42 18.34 -4.99
N TYR A 283 15.00 18.65 -3.82
CA TYR A 283 16.25 18.04 -3.38
C TYR A 283 16.08 16.53 -3.17
N ILE A 284 15.01 16.11 -2.49
CA ILE A 284 14.70 14.70 -2.22
C ILE A 284 14.47 13.94 -3.52
N GLU A 285 13.74 14.50 -4.49
CA GLU A 285 13.56 13.87 -5.80
C GLU A 285 14.91 13.65 -6.50
N ARG A 286 15.75 14.69 -6.53
CA ARG A 286 17.06 14.64 -7.18
C ARG A 286 17.96 13.58 -6.54
N ILE A 287 18.07 13.55 -5.21
CA ILE A 287 18.94 12.59 -4.52
C ILE A 287 18.40 11.15 -4.62
N THR A 288 17.07 10.98 -4.61
CA THR A 288 16.43 9.67 -4.79
C THR A 288 16.74 9.11 -6.19
N ARG A 289 16.74 9.96 -7.21
CA ARG A 289 17.12 9.55 -8.58
C ARG A 289 18.61 9.20 -8.68
N GLU A 290 19.49 9.96 -8.02
CA GLU A 290 20.94 9.74 -8.04
C GLU A 290 21.34 8.45 -7.28
N LEU A 291 20.70 8.15 -6.15
CA LEU A 291 21.09 7.06 -5.25
C LEU A 291 20.32 5.74 -5.45
N ARG A 292 19.36 5.68 -6.39
CA ARG A 292 18.50 4.50 -6.64
C ARG A 292 19.23 3.19 -6.88
N ASP A 293 20.40 3.25 -7.50
CA ASP A 293 21.20 2.09 -7.86
C ASP A 293 22.17 1.67 -6.73
N THR A 294 22.26 2.48 -5.67
CA THR A 294 23.19 2.30 -4.55
C THR A 294 22.48 1.94 -3.24
N TYR A 295 21.29 2.48 -2.98
CA TYR A 295 20.55 2.28 -1.73
C TYR A 295 19.09 1.84 -1.95
N GLU A 296 18.58 1.03 -1.04
CA GLU A 296 17.13 0.81 -0.87
C GLU A 296 16.58 1.95 -0.01
N MET A 297 15.96 2.94 -0.66
CA MET A 297 15.59 4.19 0.00
C MET A 297 14.17 4.16 0.54
N THR A 298 14.00 4.71 1.73
CA THR A 298 12.71 5.07 2.32
C THR A 298 12.71 6.57 2.61
N VAL A 299 11.67 7.28 2.22
CA VAL A 299 11.53 8.72 2.51
C VAL A 299 10.43 8.91 3.53
N ALA A 300 10.74 9.60 4.63
CA ALA A 300 9.79 10.02 5.64
C ALA A 300 9.26 11.43 5.33
N SER A 301 8.03 11.51 4.81
CA SER A 301 7.30 12.76 4.66
C SER A 301 5.79 12.51 4.58
N SER A 302 5.03 13.48 5.10
CA SER A 302 3.56 13.55 5.03
C SER A 302 3.05 14.35 3.84
N ASP A 303 3.92 15.01 3.06
CA ASP A 303 3.50 15.80 1.88
C ASP A 303 3.06 14.91 0.70
N GLY A 304 1.99 15.31 0.03
CA GLY A 304 1.44 14.64 -1.15
C GLY A 304 2.25 14.88 -2.42
N LEU A 305 3.01 15.98 -2.52
CA LEU A 305 3.90 16.25 -3.67
C LEU A 305 5.03 15.22 -3.74
N ILE A 306 5.61 14.91 -2.59
CA ILE A 306 6.67 13.92 -2.42
C ILE A 306 6.19 12.51 -2.80
N GLN A 307 4.92 12.17 -2.53
CA GLN A 307 4.40 10.82 -2.74
C GLN A 307 4.49 10.35 -4.21
N ASN A 308 4.13 11.19 -5.17
CA ASN A 308 4.11 10.80 -6.59
C ASN A 308 5.53 10.73 -7.19
N ALA A 309 6.44 11.60 -6.75
CA ALA A 309 7.81 11.67 -7.26
C ALA A 309 8.67 10.46 -6.84
N ILE A 310 8.50 9.98 -5.60
CA ILE A 310 9.30 8.88 -5.04
C ILE A 310 8.98 7.52 -5.69
N PHE A 311 7.71 7.24 -5.97
CA PHE A 311 7.31 5.96 -6.56
C PHE A 311 7.92 5.76 -7.95
N ALA A 312 8.12 6.83 -8.73
CA ALA A 312 8.76 6.79 -10.03
C ALA A 312 10.22 6.31 -9.98
N HIS A 313 10.85 6.35 -8.81
CA HIS A 313 12.26 6.00 -8.61
C HIS A 313 12.46 4.76 -7.72
N GLY A 314 11.37 4.07 -7.34
CA GLY A 314 11.42 2.81 -6.61
C GLY A 314 11.76 2.93 -5.13
N ALA A 315 11.68 4.14 -4.56
CA ALA A 315 11.81 4.36 -3.13
C ALA A 315 10.48 4.13 -2.41
N LEU A 316 10.55 3.76 -1.12
CA LEU A 316 9.40 3.58 -0.26
C LEU A 316 9.06 4.90 0.42
N ARG A 317 7.78 5.09 0.76
CA ARG A 317 7.31 6.25 1.53
C ARG A 317 6.91 5.82 2.92
N MET A 318 7.34 6.60 3.91
CA MET A 318 6.95 6.53 5.32
C MET A 318 6.29 7.86 5.70
N SER A 319 5.19 7.83 6.46
CA SER A 319 4.56 9.07 6.94
C SER A 319 5.28 9.62 8.18
N ALA A 320 5.13 10.92 8.47
CA ALA A 320 5.72 11.51 9.68
C ALA A 320 5.22 10.82 10.96
N ARG A 321 3.92 10.50 11.02
CA ARG A 321 3.31 9.78 12.17
C ARG A 321 3.84 8.36 12.32
N GLU A 322 4.10 7.69 11.20
CA GLU A 322 4.68 6.35 11.23
C GLU A 322 6.12 6.37 11.76
N LEU A 323 6.93 7.35 11.33
CA LEU A 323 8.28 7.53 11.86
C LEU A 323 8.25 7.83 13.37
N GLN A 324 7.39 8.74 13.82
CA GLN A 324 7.19 9.05 15.23
C GLN A 324 6.84 7.80 16.06
N SER A 325 5.86 7.02 15.58
CA SER A 325 5.42 5.79 16.26
C SER A 325 6.55 4.76 16.36
N ARG A 326 7.38 4.62 15.31
CA ARG A 326 8.56 3.73 15.34
C ARG A 326 9.59 4.20 16.36
N MET A 327 9.83 5.50 16.43
CA MET A 327 10.77 6.09 17.39
C MET A 327 10.29 5.92 18.84
N GLU A 328 9.00 6.17 19.12
CA GLU A 328 8.39 5.97 20.44
C GLU A 328 8.42 4.50 20.90
N LEU A 329 8.13 3.57 19.99
CA LEU A 329 8.20 2.14 20.29
C LEU A 329 9.61 1.71 20.70
N LEU A 330 10.64 2.27 20.05
CA LEU A 330 12.02 2.01 20.44
C LEU A 330 12.36 2.66 21.77
N LYS A 331 11.96 3.92 22.02
CA LYS A 331 12.15 4.58 23.32
C LYS A 331 11.59 3.71 24.46
N LYS A 332 10.42 3.08 24.27
CA LYS A 332 9.78 2.16 25.24
C LYS A 332 10.49 0.81 25.41
N GLN A 333 11.32 0.37 24.47
CA GLN A 333 12.09 -0.87 24.60
C GLN A 333 13.39 -0.70 25.41
N PHE A 334 13.84 0.55 25.61
CA PHE A 334 15.10 0.89 26.28
C PHE A 334 14.92 1.63 27.61
N VAL A 335 13.67 1.85 28.04
CA VAL A 335 13.25 2.24 29.40
C VAL A 335 12.66 1.02 30.08
#